data_AF-A0AAV7K8N8-F1
#
_entry.id   AF-A0AAV7K8N8-F1
#
_cell.length_a   1.000
_cell.length_b   1.000
_cell.length_c   1.000
_cell.angle_alpha   90.00
_cell.angle_beta   90.00
_cell.angle_gamma   90.00
#
_symmetry.space_group_name_H-M   'P 1'
#
loop_
_entity.id
_entity.type
_entity.pdbx_description
1 polymer ?
#
loop_
_entity_poly.entity_id
_entity_poly.type
_entity_poly.pdbx_seq_one_letter_code
_entity_poly.pdbx_strand_id
1 'polypeptide(L)'
;MTISRRIENLSTDLKLTLEKRVSEFQYYSLALDESTDATDTAQLAVFVRRIDSKFNLTEELANLHSLHDKTTGVDIYKAVMNGIDAIGLKLNNLCEVTTDGAPSMIGKERGFVALLEKERINSGSSTMKLVTVHCIIHQENLCSKSLIMQGVMEIVVKTVNFIRARGLNHRQFRKLLDEMDSQYGDLLYYTEVRWLSRGAMLRRFYELKEEVFHFMEEKGKPVFHLNDPLWLYTGVYAIEINSLHKEFKNRFKDLRSNIVNYAIFSNPFSLEPIELPEHLQLELVDMQCNQDLKAKFNDVTLMDFYQKYLSSSDYPNLIKHCKMMACLFGSTYICEQLFSQMKLVKSKCRTVLTDRHLEDTLRIATTDMEQNIDHIVRPMRHQSSSMSNQCWLYKFYADDRNGELTIQIVISGTGSNFAEMTSSGVYNLLSGYEVFYTDTTLICTTSDTTVPQWSYVGIPSGNNASLGIWNSDTGIRATYAITASVFDPSITTVVKQGGNTHTHTLRK
;
A
#
# COMPACT_ATOMS: atom_id res chain seq x y z
N MET A 1 1.79 -9.41 30.50
CA MET A 1 2.52 -8.61 29.49
C MET A 1 1.52 -7.70 28.80
N THR A 2 1.75 -6.38 28.77
CA THR A 2 0.85 -5.41 28.13
C THR A 2 0.92 -5.49 26.60
N ILE A 3 -0.11 -5.01 25.88
CA ILE A 3 -0.13 -4.94 24.42
C ILE A 3 1.07 -4.13 23.90
N SER A 4 1.41 -3.02 24.56
CA SER A 4 2.59 -2.20 24.21
C SER A 4 3.87 -3.01 24.15
N ARG A 5 4.11 -3.83 25.19
CA ARG A 5 5.33 -4.63 25.27
C ARG A 5 5.37 -5.76 24.24
N ARG A 6 4.22 -6.27 23.78
CA ARG A 6 4.18 -7.23 22.68
C ARG A 6 4.57 -6.58 21.35
N ILE A 7 4.03 -5.39 21.08
CA ILE A 7 4.40 -4.58 19.91
C ILE A 7 5.90 -4.28 19.92
N GLU A 8 6.44 -3.81 21.05
CA GLU A 8 7.88 -3.55 21.19
C GLU A 8 8.73 -4.79 20.90
N ASN A 9 8.34 -5.96 21.44
CA ASN A 9 9.08 -7.20 21.24
C ASN A 9 9.04 -7.69 19.78
N LEU A 10 7.86 -7.62 19.13
CA LEU A 10 7.69 -8.01 17.73
C LEU A 10 8.48 -7.07 16.79
N SER A 11 8.35 -5.76 17.00
CA SER A 11 9.10 -4.75 16.26
C SER A 11 10.62 -4.95 16.42
N THR A 12 11.07 -5.23 17.66
CA THR A 12 12.49 -5.51 17.94
C THR A 12 12.97 -6.77 17.22
N ASP A 13 12.19 -7.85 17.21
CA ASP A 13 12.53 -9.09 16.50
C ASP A 13 12.63 -8.86 14.98
N LEU A 14 11.72 -8.09 14.40
CA LEU A 14 11.75 -7.69 12.99
C LEU A 14 13.00 -6.87 12.67
N LYS A 15 13.32 -5.88 13.52
CA LYS A 15 14.51 -5.05 13.35
C LYS A 15 15.80 -5.87 13.44
N LEU A 16 15.92 -6.74 14.43
CA LEU A 16 17.06 -7.65 14.57
C LEU A 16 17.16 -8.64 13.39
N THR A 17 16.02 -9.07 12.86
CA THR A 17 15.98 -9.93 11.66
C THR A 17 16.47 -9.16 10.43
N LEU A 18 16.08 -7.90 10.28
CA LEU A 18 16.59 -7.02 9.23
C LEU A 18 18.11 -6.85 9.34
N GLU A 19 18.62 -6.53 10.54
CA GLU A 19 20.04 -6.33 10.85
C GLU A 19 20.88 -7.60 10.58
N LYS A 20 20.43 -8.78 11.02
CA LYS A 20 21.14 -10.04 10.80
C LYS A 20 21.31 -10.36 9.31
N ARG A 21 20.30 -10.03 8.52
CA ARG A 21 20.30 -10.33 7.08
C ARG A 21 21.17 -9.35 6.29
N VAL A 22 21.63 -8.24 6.86
CA VAL A 22 22.46 -7.22 6.14
C VAL A 22 23.66 -7.80 5.43
N SER A 23 24.29 -8.82 6.03
CA SER A 23 25.42 -9.53 5.42
C SER A 23 25.08 -10.26 4.11
N GLU A 24 23.81 -10.56 3.87
CA GLU A 24 23.31 -11.23 2.66
C GLU A 24 23.13 -10.26 1.49
N PHE A 25 23.08 -8.95 1.74
CA PHE A 25 22.69 -7.96 0.72
C PHE A 25 23.86 -7.64 -0.20
N GLN A 26 23.64 -7.82 -1.50
CA GLN A 26 24.59 -7.34 -2.49
C GLN A 26 24.33 -5.87 -2.82
N TYR A 27 23.05 -5.51 -3.00
CA TYR A 27 22.62 -4.19 -3.39
C TYR A 27 21.30 -3.82 -2.71
N TYR A 28 21.07 -2.53 -2.52
CA TYR A 28 19.80 -2.01 -2.05
C TYR A 28 19.50 -0.61 -2.58
N SER A 29 18.24 -0.24 -2.50
CA SER A 29 17.74 1.10 -2.83
C SER A 29 16.81 1.59 -1.73
N LEU A 30 16.61 2.91 -1.67
CA LEU A 30 15.79 3.56 -0.65
C LEU A 30 14.62 4.28 -1.29
N ALA A 31 13.42 4.11 -0.74
CA ALA A 31 12.28 4.97 -1.02
C ALA A 31 12.03 5.85 0.21
N LEU A 32 11.97 7.17 0.00
CA LEU A 32 11.76 8.15 1.05
C LEU A 32 10.58 9.04 0.72
N ASP A 33 9.73 9.24 1.71
CA ASP A 33 8.63 10.18 1.63
C ASP A 33 8.33 10.75 3.01
N GLU A 34 7.70 11.92 3.03
CA GLU A 34 7.35 12.63 4.25
C GLU A 34 5.85 12.93 4.27
N SER A 35 5.19 12.64 5.40
CA SER A 35 3.82 13.08 5.66
C SER A 35 3.72 13.60 7.09
N THR A 36 2.78 14.50 7.34
CA THR A 36 2.45 14.91 8.70
C THR A 36 1.50 13.90 9.36
N ASP A 37 1.68 13.68 10.65
CA ASP A 37 0.74 12.91 11.46
C ASP A 37 -0.38 13.79 12.06
N ALA A 38 -1.27 13.19 12.86
CA ALA A 38 -2.40 13.90 13.46
C ALA A 38 -2.01 14.99 14.49
N THR A 39 -0.74 15.07 14.86
CA THR A 39 -0.16 16.08 15.77
C THR A 39 0.70 17.11 15.03
N ASP A 40 0.61 17.15 13.69
CA ASP A 40 1.39 18.01 12.80
C ASP A 40 2.92 17.76 12.85
N THR A 41 3.35 16.63 13.42
CA THR A 41 4.75 16.20 13.37
C THR A 41 5.02 15.57 12.01
N ALA A 42 6.09 16.01 11.34
CA ALA A 42 6.53 15.40 10.10
C ALA A 42 7.12 14.02 10.36
N GLN A 43 6.67 13.02 9.61
CA GLN A 43 7.10 11.63 9.70
C GLN A 43 7.79 11.26 8.39
N LEU A 44 9.10 11.09 8.45
CA LEU A 44 9.92 10.65 7.33
C LEU A 44 9.96 9.11 7.33
N ALA A 45 9.33 8.50 6.34
CA ALA A 45 9.38 7.07 6.12
C ALA A 45 10.58 6.73 5.23
N VAL A 46 11.37 5.74 5.65
CA VAL A 46 12.50 5.23 4.87
C VAL A 46 12.29 3.73 4.67
N PHE A 47 12.01 3.34 3.44
CA PHE A 47 11.93 1.93 3.05
C PHE A 47 13.21 1.50 2.35
N VAL A 48 13.59 0.25 2.55
CA VAL A 48 14.70 -0.39 1.86
C VAL A 48 14.19 -1.53 0.99
N ARG A 49 14.56 -1.53 -0.29
CA ARG A 49 14.42 -2.68 -1.19
C ARG A 49 15.79 -3.25 -1.43
N ARG A 50 15.96 -4.53 -1.15
CA ARG A 50 17.26 -5.20 -1.17
C ARG A 50 17.21 -6.46 -2.00
N ILE A 51 18.37 -6.83 -2.53
CA ILE A 51 18.56 -8.07 -3.28
C ILE A 51 19.76 -8.85 -2.73
N ASP A 52 19.56 -10.16 -2.54
CA ASP A 52 20.61 -11.07 -2.10
C ASP A 52 21.38 -11.70 -3.27
N SER A 53 22.34 -12.57 -2.95
CA SER A 53 23.11 -13.30 -3.97
C SER A 53 22.27 -14.23 -4.85
N LYS A 54 21.10 -14.66 -4.37
CA LYS A 54 20.17 -15.59 -5.02
C LYS A 54 19.02 -14.90 -5.75
N PHE A 55 19.07 -13.57 -5.95
CA PHE A 55 18.00 -12.77 -6.57
C PHE A 55 16.70 -12.68 -5.76
N ASN A 56 16.72 -12.97 -4.45
CA ASN A 56 15.55 -12.74 -3.62
C ASN A 56 15.43 -11.25 -3.31
N LEU A 57 14.29 -10.69 -3.69
CA LEU A 57 13.92 -9.31 -3.38
C LEU A 57 13.08 -9.27 -2.11
N THR A 58 13.37 -8.29 -1.25
CA THR A 58 12.51 -7.98 -0.11
C THR A 58 12.43 -6.47 0.08
N GLU A 59 11.27 -5.99 0.49
CA GLU A 59 11.01 -4.58 0.80
C GLU A 59 10.62 -4.49 2.27
N GLU A 60 11.28 -3.62 3.03
CA GLU A 60 11.01 -3.49 4.46
C GLU A 60 11.17 -2.04 4.92
N LEU A 61 10.42 -1.67 5.96
CA LEU A 61 10.60 -0.39 6.63
C LEU A 61 11.99 -0.38 7.27
N ALA A 62 12.89 0.48 6.82
CA ALA A 62 14.19 0.66 7.48
C ALA A 62 13.97 1.43 8.78
N ASN A 63 13.41 2.64 8.69
CA ASN A 63 13.17 3.53 9.81
C ASN A 63 11.96 4.44 9.56
N LEU A 64 11.34 4.87 10.66
CA LEU A 64 10.40 5.98 10.66
C LEU A 64 10.96 7.07 11.57
N HIS A 65 11.21 8.26 11.03
CA HIS A 65 11.76 9.37 11.80
C HIS A 65 10.73 10.46 12.01
N SER A 66 10.43 10.76 13.26
CA SER A 66 9.64 11.93 13.64
C SER A 66 10.54 13.18 13.65
N LEU A 67 10.28 14.11 12.74
CA LEU A 67 11.01 15.37 12.58
C LEU A 67 10.19 16.49 13.26
N HIS A 68 10.57 16.83 14.49
CA HIS A 68 9.79 17.76 15.34
C HIS A 68 9.97 19.25 15.01
N ASP A 69 11.15 19.64 14.53
CA ASP A 69 11.47 21.06 14.31
C ASP A 69 11.46 21.43 12.82
N LYS A 70 12.34 20.81 12.05
CA LYS A 70 12.66 21.19 10.68
C LYS A 70 12.75 19.96 9.79
N THR A 71 12.34 20.14 8.55
CA THR A 71 12.36 19.12 7.48
C THR A 71 13.32 19.56 6.36
N THR A 72 14.45 20.18 6.72
CA THR A 72 15.45 20.57 5.72
C THR A 72 16.19 19.34 5.19
N GLY A 73 16.80 19.44 4.01
CA GLY A 73 17.59 18.34 3.45
C GLY A 73 18.75 17.88 4.33
N VAL A 74 19.27 18.76 5.20
CA VAL A 74 20.29 18.41 6.20
C VAL A 74 19.72 17.56 7.33
N ASP A 75 18.50 17.87 7.78
CA ASP A 75 17.82 17.13 8.85
C ASP A 75 17.44 15.72 8.36
N ILE A 76 16.89 15.64 7.14
CA ILE A 76 16.58 14.39 6.44
C ILE A 76 17.86 13.56 6.25
N TYR A 77 18.93 14.17 5.76
CA TYR A 77 20.22 13.49 5.59
C TYR A 77 20.73 12.86 6.88
N LYS A 78 20.73 13.61 7.98
CA LYS A 78 21.16 13.09 9.29
C LYS A 78 20.28 11.94 9.76
N ALA A 79 18.96 12.07 9.63
CA ALA A 79 18.02 11.03 10.03
C ALA A 79 18.29 9.73 9.26
N VAL A 80 18.38 9.83 7.92
CA VAL A 80 18.60 8.67 7.04
C VAL A 80 19.96 8.02 7.29
N MET A 81 21.04 8.80 7.40
CA MET A 81 22.37 8.23 7.66
C MET A 81 22.45 7.53 9.01
N ASN A 82 21.86 8.11 10.05
CA ASN A 82 21.77 7.45 11.36
C ASN A 82 20.98 6.13 11.28
N GLY A 83 19.91 6.08 10.48
CA GLY A 83 19.13 4.86 10.24
C GLY A 83 19.92 3.77 9.50
N ILE A 84 20.60 4.16 8.41
CA ILE A 84 21.48 3.28 7.62
C ILE A 84 22.58 2.69 8.52
N ASP A 85 23.25 3.53 9.31
CA ASP A 85 24.32 3.12 10.22
C ASP A 85 23.79 2.20 11.33
N ALA A 86 22.62 2.49 11.89
CA ALA A 86 22.01 1.68 12.93
C ALA A 86 21.63 0.27 12.45
N ILE A 87 21.23 0.13 11.18
CA ILE A 87 20.96 -1.18 10.58
C ILE A 87 22.27 -1.87 10.15
N GLY A 88 23.33 -1.10 9.89
CA GLY A 88 24.61 -1.59 9.39
C GLY A 88 24.70 -1.66 7.86
N LEU A 89 23.81 -0.96 7.15
CA LEU A 89 23.79 -0.92 5.69
C LEU A 89 25.03 -0.19 5.16
N LYS A 90 25.77 -0.84 4.25
CA LYS A 90 26.98 -0.25 3.67
C LYS A 90 26.61 0.71 2.54
N LEU A 91 27.09 1.95 2.60
CA LEU A 91 26.81 2.96 1.57
C LEU A 91 27.32 2.55 0.16
N ASN A 92 28.36 1.73 0.08
CA ASN A 92 28.87 1.16 -1.17
C ASN A 92 27.86 0.30 -1.93
N ASN A 93 26.90 -0.30 -1.21
CA ASN A 93 25.89 -1.18 -1.81
C ASN A 93 24.61 -0.42 -2.19
N LEU A 94 24.54 0.89 -1.92
CA LEU A 94 23.40 1.72 -2.28
C LEU A 94 23.39 1.99 -3.80
N CYS A 95 22.33 1.56 -4.47
CA CYS A 95 22.14 1.74 -5.90
C CYS A 95 21.32 2.98 -6.21
N GLU A 96 20.24 3.20 -5.46
CA GLU A 96 19.22 4.16 -5.84
C GLU A 96 18.47 4.79 -4.67
N VAL A 97 17.98 6.00 -4.88
CA VAL A 97 17.16 6.76 -3.95
C VAL A 97 15.95 7.37 -4.67
N THR A 98 14.75 6.98 -4.26
CA THR A 98 13.47 7.48 -4.79
C THR A 98 12.86 8.47 -3.79
N THR A 99 12.48 9.65 -4.27
CA THR A 99 11.84 10.71 -3.45
C THR A 99 10.67 11.38 -4.16
N ASP A 100 9.85 12.14 -3.44
CA ASP A 100 8.76 12.97 -3.98
C ASP A 100 9.23 14.21 -4.77
N GLY A 101 10.56 14.42 -4.89
CA GLY A 101 11.12 15.55 -5.60
C GLY A 101 10.99 16.89 -4.87
N ALA A 102 10.67 16.91 -3.57
CA ALA A 102 10.64 18.15 -2.79
C ALA A 102 12.01 18.84 -2.75
N PRO A 103 12.08 20.19 -2.64
CA PRO A 103 13.35 20.92 -2.57
C PRO A 103 14.30 20.47 -1.45
N SER A 104 13.76 19.99 -0.32
CA SER A 104 14.53 19.40 0.78
C SER A 104 15.19 18.07 0.38
N MET A 105 14.58 17.32 -0.55
CA MET A 105 15.11 16.04 -1.06
C MET A 105 16.15 16.27 -2.16
N ILE A 106 15.79 17.03 -3.22
CA ILE A 106 16.56 17.12 -4.47
C ILE A 106 17.36 18.43 -4.65
N GLY A 107 17.36 19.31 -3.65
CA GLY A 107 18.09 20.58 -3.71
C GLY A 107 19.58 20.39 -4.01
N LYS A 108 20.11 21.13 -5.00
CA LYS A 108 21.47 20.93 -5.56
C LYS A 108 22.63 21.01 -4.57
N GLU A 109 22.50 21.79 -3.51
CA GLU A 109 23.58 22.01 -2.54
C GLU A 109 23.31 21.41 -1.17
N ARG A 110 22.09 21.59 -0.68
CA ARG A 110 21.63 21.24 0.68
C ARG A 110 20.47 20.24 0.70
N GLY A 111 20.03 19.76 -0.46
CA GLY A 111 19.06 18.67 -0.53
C GLY A 111 19.69 17.38 -0.05
N PHE A 112 18.88 16.49 0.53
CA PHE A 112 19.31 15.18 1.01
C PHE A 112 20.15 14.41 -0.01
N VAL A 113 19.67 14.30 -1.25
CA VAL A 113 20.35 13.56 -2.32
C VAL A 113 21.74 14.14 -2.62
N ALA A 114 21.85 15.47 -2.69
CA ALA A 114 23.12 16.13 -2.95
C ALA A 114 24.13 15.94 -1.80
N LEU A 115 23.66 15.89 -0.55
CA LEU A 115 24.51 15.61 0.61
C LEU A 115 24.96 14.14 0.62
N LEU A 116 24.06 13.22 0.31
CA LEU A 116 24.35 11.79 0.22
C LEU A 116 25.39 11.49 -0.88
N GLU A 117 25.25 12.09 -2.06
CA GLU A 117 26.23 11.94 -3.14
C GLU A 117 27.61 12.48 -2.74
N LYS A 118 27.67 13.63 -2.05
CA LYS A 118 28.94 14.16 -1.53
C LYS A 118 29.60 13.20 -0.55
N GLU A 119 28.83 12.61 0.37
CA GLU A 119 29.36 11.62 1.32
C GLU A 119 29.92 10.39 0.58
N ARG A 120 29.17 9.86 -0.40
CA ARG A 120 29.63 8.73 -1.23
C ARG A 120 30.97 9.00 -1.91
N ILE A 121 31.14 10.19 -2.48
CA ILE A 121 32.39 10.60 -3.13
C ILE A 121 33.52 10.69 -2.09
N ASN A 122 33.26 11.32 -0.94
CA ASN A 122 34.26 11.54 0.10
C ASN A 122 34.74 10.24 0.77
N SER A 123 33.85 9.28 1.00
CA SER A 123 34.20 8.00 1.63
C SER A 123 34.96 7.04 0.71
N GLY A 124 35.35 7.47 -0.50
CA GLY A 124 35.90 6.58 -1.54
C GLY A 124 34.89 5.52 -2.00
N SER A 125 33.60 5.77 -1.71
CA SER A 125 32.51 4.83 -1.77
C SER A 125 31.75 4.99 -3.09
N SER A 126 32.47 4.94 -4.22
CA SER A 126 31.85 4.79 -5.55
C SER A 126 32.86 4.50 -6.68
N THR A 127 32.68 3.35 -7.32
CA THR A 127 33.00 3.13 -8.75
C THR A 127 31.77 3.31 -9.66
N MET A 128 30.59 3.60 -9.09
CA MET A 128 29.31 3.59 -9.81
C MET A 128 28.35 4.68 -9.32
N LYS A 129 27.78 5.43 -10.27
CA LYS A 129 26.90 6.59 -10.03
C LYS A 129 25.63 6.19 -9.29
N LEU A 130 25.23 6.97 -8.28
CA LEU A 130 23.94 6.82 -7.60
C LEU A 130 22.81 7.13 -8.59
N VAL A 131 21.82 6.23 -8.69
CA VAL A 131 20.59 6.51 -9.42
C VAL A 131 19.67 7.30 -8.51
N THR A 132 19.07 8.37 -9.04
CA THR A 132 18.15 9.21 -8.29
C THR A 132 16.85 9.27 -9.07
N VAL A 133 15.76 8.88 -8.42
CA VAL A 133 14.44 8.80 -9.06
C VAL A 133 13.49 9.74 -8.33
N HIS A 134 12.79 10.55 -9.10
CA HIS A 134 11.62 11.24 -8.61
C HIS A 134 10.42 10.30 -8.80
N CYS A 135 9.67 10.03 -7.73
CA CYS A 135 8.52 9.15 -7.69
C CYS A 135 7.63 9.30 -8.94
N ILE A 136 7.48 8.23 -9.72
CA ILE A 136 6.72 8.22 -10.98
C ILE A 136 5.29 8.71 -10.75
N ILE A 137 4.63 8.22 -9.70
CA ILE A 137 3.25 8.57 -9.37
C ILE A 137 3.13 10.06 -9.06
N HIS A 138 4.09 10.63 -8.32
CA HIS A 138 4.13 12.06 -8.05
C HIS A 138 4.36 12.86 -9.33
N GLN A 139 5.30 12.45 -10.18
CA GLN A 139 5.57 13.09 -11.46
C GLN A 139 4.34 13.07 -12.38
N GLU A 140 3.65 11.94 -12.50
CA GLU A 140 2.40 11.79 -13.27
C GLU A 140 1.32 12.75 -12.75
N ASN A 141 1.14 12.82 -11.43
CA ASN A 141 0.21 13.75 -10.81
C ASN A 141 0.57 15.22 -11.13
N LEU A 142 1.85 15.60 -11.07
CA LEU A 142 2.31 16.94 -11.43
C LEU A 142 2.12 17.24 -12.92
N CYS A 143 2.38 16.28 -13.81
CA CYS A 143 2.08 16.40 -15.24
C CYS A 143 0.58 16.63 -15.46
N SER A 144 -0.29 15.90 -14.76
CA SER A 144 -1.75 16.08 -14.89
C SER A 144 -2.22 17.47 -14.49
N LYS A 145 -1.56 18.11 -13.50
CA LYS A 145 -1.87 19.48 -13.07
C LYS A 145 -1.54 20.55 -14.12
N SER A 146 -0.73 20.23 -15.13
CA SER A 146 -0.41 21.13 -16.23
C SER A 146 -1.49 21.25 -17.29
N LEU A 147 -2.51 20.37 -17.25
CA LEU A 147 -3.69 20.43 -18.09
C LEU A 147 -4.64 21.51 -17.55
N ILE A 148 -4.50 22.74 -18.03
CA ILE A 148 -5.35 23.87 -17.67
C ILE A 148 -6.46 23.98 -18.72
N MET A 149 -7.39 23.03 -18.69
CA MET A 149 -8.54 23.03 -19.60
C MET A 149 -9.64 24.01 -19.15
N GLN A 150 -9.32 25.11 -18.46
CA GLN A 150 -10.31 25.94 -17.74
C GLN A 150 -11.43 26.48 -18.65
N GLY A 151 -11.10 26.97 -19.85
CA GLY A 151 -12.11 27.50 -20.78
C GLY A 151 -13.08 26.44 -21.33
N VAL A 152 -12.56 25.27 -21.73
CA VAL A 152 -13.40 24.19 -22.29
C VAL A 152 -14.13 23.44 -21.18
N MET A 153 -13.44 23.12 -20.08
CA MET A 153 -14.04 22.42 -18.94
C MET A 153 -15.12 23.26 -18.27
N GLU A 154 -14.98 24.58 -18.18
CA GLU A 154 -16.03 25.43 -17.61
C GLU A 154 -17.33 25.33 -18.42
N ILE A 155 -17.26 25.37 -19.75
CA ILE A 155 -18.43 25.26 -20.64
C ILE A 155 -19.03 23.85 -20.56
N VAL A 156 -18.20 22.82 -20.62
CA VAL A 156 -18.65 21.42 -20.55
C VAL A 156 -19.27 21.11 -19.19
N VAL A 157 -18.62 21.48 -18.08
CA VAL A 157 -19.13 21.27 -16.72
C VAL A 157 -20.41 22.07 -16.49
N LYS A 158 -20.49 23.32 -16.93
CA LYS A 158 -21.75 24.11 -16.85
C LYS A 158 -22.89 23.42 -17.59
N THR A 159 -22.62 22.88 -18.78
CA THR A 159 -23.61 22.19 -19.61
C THR A 159 -24.05 20.88 -18.98
N VAL A 160 -23.11 20.02 -18.58
CA VAL A 160 -23.39 18.75 -17.88
C VAL A 160 -24.15 18.99 -16.58
N ASN A 161 -23.75 19.99 -15.78
CA ASN A 161 -24.45 20.34 -14.54
C ASN A 161 -25.87 20.85 -14.82
N PHE A 162 -26.08 21.65 -15.87
CA PHE A 162 -27.42 22.10 -16.23
C PHE A 162 -28.35 20.92 -16.60
N ILE A 163 -27.83 19.94 -17.33
CA ILE A 163 -28.57 18.74 -17.73
C ILE A 163 -28.82 17.83 -16.52
N ARG A 164 -27.78 17.53 -15.74
CA ARG A 164 -27.83 16.48 -14.71
C ARG A 164 -28.27 16.94 -13.33
N ALA A 165 -28.10 18.22 -12.96
CA ALA A 165 -28.42 18.69 -11.61
C ALA A 165 -29.92 18.82 -11.34
N ARG A 166 -30.76 18.91 -12.40
CA ARG A 166 -32.22 18.97 -12.28
C ARG A 166 -32.85 17.73 -12.88
N GLY A 167 -33.61 16.98 -12.07
CA GLY A 167 -34.21 15.71 -12.51
C GLY A 167 -35.15 15.83 -13.72
N LEU A 168 -35.81 16.98 -13.93
CA LEU A 168 -36.61 17.21 -15.13
C LEU A 168 -35.75 17.30 -16.40
N ASN A 169 -34.69 18.10 -16.37
CA ASN A 169 -33.77 18.25 -17.51
C ASN A 169 -33.11 16.93 -17.85
N HIS A 170 -32.67 16.18 -16.84
CA HIS A 170 -32.04 14.88 -17.03
C HIS A 170 -32.97 13.87 -17.72
N ARG A 171 -34.23 13.77 -17.28
CA ARG A 171 -35.22 12.89 -17.92
C ARG A 171 -35.54 13.32 -19.35
N GLN A 172 -35.69 14.62 -19.60
CA GLN A 172 -35.95 15.15 -20.94
C GLN A 172 -34.77 14.88 -21.88
N PHE A 173 -33.54 15.06 -21.39
CA PHE A 173 -32.35 14.76 -22.16
C PHE A 173 -32.20 13.26 -22.47
N ARG A 174 -32.46 12.38 -21.49
CA ARG A 174 -32.45 10.93 -21.74
C ARG A 174 -33.50 10.51 -22.77
N LYS A 175 -34.69 11.11 -22.73
CA LYS A 175 -35.72 10.88 -23.75
C LYS A 175 -35.26 11.32 -25.15
N LEU A 176 -34.57 12.47 -25.23
CA LEU A 176 -33.98 12.94 -26.48
C LEU A 176 -32.92 11.96 -27.01
N LEU A 177 -32.06 11.43 -26.13
CA LEU A 177 -31.06 10.42 -26.51
C LEU A 177 -31.71 9.15 -27.08
N ASP A 178 -32.81 8.69 -26.46
CA ASP A 178 -33.57 7.53 -26.95
C ASP A 178 -34.25 7.84 -28.31
N GLU A 179 -34.76 9.06 -28.50
CA GLU A 179 -35.41 9.51 -29.75
C GLU A 179 -34.42 9.68 -30.91
N MET A 180 -33.17 10.04 -30.61
CA MET A 180 -32.09 10.23 -31.59
C MET A 180 -31.29 8.95 -31.86
N ASP A 181 -31.66 7.82 -31.23
CA ASP A 181 -30.94 6.54 -31.29
C ASP A 181 -29.45 6.70 -30.93
N SER A 182 -29.17 7.50 -29.91
CA SER A 182 -27.82 7.83 -29.48
C SER A 182 -27.10 6.60 -28.93
N GLN A 183 -25.79 6.52 -29.19
CA GLN A 183 -24.93 5.43 -28.72
C GLN A 183 -24.94 5.25 -27.19
N TYR A 184 -25.20 6.32 -26.44
CA TYR A 184 -25.22 6.31 -24.98
C TYR A 184 -26.55 6.83 -24.46
N GLY A 185 -27.13 6.13 -23.48
CA GLY A 185 -28.39 6.54 -22.84
C GLY A 185 -28.25 7.62 -21.75
N ASP A 186 -27.04 8.14 -21.48
CA ASP A 186 -26.83 9.24 -20.51
C ASP A 186 -25.42 9.87 -20.57
N LEU A 187 -25.30 11.14 -20.17
CA LEU A 187 -24.02 11.83 -19.93
C LEU A 187 -23.40 11.41 -18.59
N LEU A 188 -22.07 11.47 -18.45
CA LEU A 188 -21.38 11.22 -17.17
C LEU A 188 -21.34 12.50 -16.30
N TYR A 189 -21.49 12.35 -14.98
CA TYR A 189 -21.39 13.45 -14.04
C TYR A 189 -19.94 13.77 -13.74
N TYR A 190 -19.62 15.05 -13.58
CA TYR A 190 -18.28 15.50 -13.26
C TYR A 190 -18.00 15.41 -11.75
N THR A 191 -16.86 14.80 -11.38
CA THR A 191 -16.30 14.87 -10.03
C THR A 191 -14.86 15.39 -10.10
N GLU A 192 -14.54 16.42 -9.31
CA GLU A 192 -13.23 17.10 -9.37
C GLU A 192 -12.05 16.20 -8.99
N VAL A 193 -12.32 15.13 -8.25
CA VAL A 193 -11.35 14.40 -7.43
C VAL A 193 -10.47 13.41 -8.24
N ARG A 194 -10.76 13.12 -9.52
CA ARG A 194 -9.97 12.14 -10.31
C ARG A 194 -9.83 12.55 -11.79
N TRP A 195 -8.60 12.76 -12.28
CA TRP A 195 -8.38 13.23 -13.66
C TRP A 195 -8.90 12.25 -14.74
N LEU A 196 -8.91 10.94 -14.48
CA LEU A 196 -9.47 9.94 -15.39
C LEU A 196 -10.99 10.14 -15.62
N SER A 197 -11.74 10.67 -14.64
CA SER A 197 -13.16 10.98 -14.82
C SER A 197 -13.37 12.18 -15.75
N ARG A 198 -12.39 13.10 -15.84
CA ARG A 198 -12.40 14.23 -16.78
C ARG A 198 -12.34 13.73 -18.22
N GLY A 199 -11.39 12.83 -18.51
CA GLY A 199 -11.23 12.25 -19.84
C GLY A 199 -12.47 11.46 -20.30
N ALA A 200 -13.05 10.64 -19.41
CA ALA A 200 -14.25 9.87 -19.71
C ALA A 200 -15.49 10.76 -19.95
N MET A 201 -15.68 11.79 -19.13
CA MET A 201 -16.78 12.75 -19.28
C MET A 201 -16.65 13.56 -20.57
N LEU A 202 -15.45 14.08 -20.87
CA LEU A 202 -15.18 14.81 -22.12
C LEU A 202 -15.43 13.95 -23.37
N ARG A 203 -14.97 12.69 -23.35
CA ARG A 203 -15.22 11.76 -24.45
C ARG A 203 -16.72 11.59 -24.70
N ARG A 204 -17.50 11.33 -23.64
CA ARG A 204 -18.96 11.12 -23.79
C ARG A 204 -19.69 12.39 -24.21
N PHE A 205 -19.27 13.54 -23.70
CA PHE A 205 -19.83 14.84 -24.12
C PHE A 205 -19.60 15.09 -25.61
N TYR A 206 -18.40 14.76 -26.12
CA TYR A 206 -18.08 14.89 -27.55
C TYR A 206 -18.86 13.93 -28.44
N GLU A 207 -19.01 12.68 -28.01
CA GLU A 207 -19.78 11.66 -28.74
C GLU A 207 -21.28 12.01 -28.81
N LEU A 208 -21.80 12.73 -27.81
CA LEU A 208 -23.18 13.22 -27.76
C LEU A 208 -23.33 14.71 -28.15
N LYS A 209 -22.37 15.28 -28.89
CA LYS A 209 -22.31 16.74 -29.10
C LYS A 209 -23.53 17.30 -29.82
N GLU A 210 -24.12 16.55 -30.74
CA GLU A 210 -25.28 16.98 -31.54
C GLU A 210 -26.54 17.01 -30.67
N GLU A 211 -26.72 15.98 -29.84
CA GLU A 211 -27.83 15.86 -28.90
C GLU A 211 -27.74 16.92 -27.80
N VAL A 212 -26.53 17.17 -27.29
CA VAL A 212 -26.29 18.25 -26.34
C VAL A 212 -26.56 19.61 -26.98
N PHE A 213 -26.15 19.83 -28.22
CA PHE A 213 -26.42 21.06 -28.96
C PHE A 213 -27.92 21.32 -29.07
N HIS A 214 -28.68 20.35 -29.60
CA HIS A 214 -30.13 20.47 -29.77
C HIS A 214 -30.85 20.67 -28.44
N PHE A 215 -30.47 19.93 -27.40
CA PHE A 215 -31.08 20.08 -26.08
C PHE A 215 -30.82 21.48 -25.50
N MET A 216 -29.60 21.99 -25.63
CA MET A 216 -29.24 23.32 -25.11
C MET A 216 -29.94 24.44 -25.88
N GLU A 217 -30.08 24.30 -27.20
CA GLU A 217 -30.83 25.21 -28.07
C GLU A 217 -32.32 25.23 -27.71
N GLU A 218 -32.95 24.05 -27.54
CA GLU A 218 -34.35 23.92 -27.11
C GLU A 218 -34.61 24.61 -25.75
N LYS A 219 -33.65 24.53 -24.83
CA LYS A 219 -33.73 25.19 -23.51
C LYS A 219 -33.33 26.67 -23.53
N GLY A 220 -33.10 27.26 -24.71
CA GLY A 220 -32.74 28.66 -24.88
C GLY A 220 -31.39 29.02 -24.26
N LYS A 221 -30.44 28.07 -24.20
CA LYS A 221 -29.09 28.29 -23.70
C LYS A 221 -28.15 28.67 -24.84
N PRO A 222 -27.12 29.50 -24.58
CA PRO A 222 -26.16 29.88 -25.61
C PRO A 222 -25.34 28.65 -26.06
N VAL A 223 -25.26 28.44 -27.37
CA VAL A 223 -24.60 27.27 -28.01
C VAL A 223 -23.43 27.65 -28.91
N PHE A 224 -23.02 28.93 -28.95
CA PHE A 224 -22.00 29.44 -29.86
C PHE A 224 -20.69 28.64 -29.86
N HIS A 225 -20.26 28.17 -28.69
CA HIS A 225 -19.05 27.35 -28.54
C HIS A 225 -19.26 25.88 -28.93
N LEU A 226 -20.49 25.36 -28.83
CA LEU A 226 -20.80 23.97 -29.21
C LEU A 226 -20.84 23.78 -30.73
N ASN A 227 -21.02 24.86 -31.49
CA ASN A 227 -21.12 24.85 -32.95
C ASN A 227 -19.88 25.41 -33.67
N ASP A 228 -18.83 25.80 -32.94
CA ASP A 228 -17.58 26.28 -33.51
C ASP A 228 -16.61 25.11 -33.70
N PRO A 229 -16.36 24.64 -34.95
CA PRO A 229 -15.48 23.52 -35.20
C PRO A 229 -14.05 23.78 -34.73
N LEU A 230 -13.55 25.03 -34.81
CA LEU A 230 -12.18 25.37 -34.43
C LEU A 230 -11.98 25.35 -32.91
N TRP A 231 -13.03 25.77 -32.17
CA TRP A 231 -13.12 25.63 -30.72
C TRP A 231 -13.26 24.17 -30.28
N LEU A 232 -14.07 23.39 -31.00
CA LEU A 232 -14.32 21.98 -30.69
C LEU A 232 -13.10 21.07 -30.98
N TYR A 233 -12.32 21.35 -32.04
CA TYR A 233 -11.40 20.34 -32.59
C TYR A 233 -9.92 20.43 -32.20
N THR A 234 -9.28 21.58 -32.02
CA THR A 234 -7.80 21.52 -32.13
C THR A 234 -7.00 22.57 -31.39
N GLY A 235 -7.39 23.84 -31.35
CA GLY A 235 -6.49 24.89 -30.84
C GLY A 235 -6.15 24.73 -29.36
N VAL A 236 -7.18 24.65 -28.51
CA VAL A 236 -7.01 24.52 -27.06
C VAL A 236 -6.47 23.14 -26.70
N TYR A 237 -7.02 22.07 -27.26
CA TYR A 237 -6.54 20.71 -27.00
C TYR A 237 -5.09 20.48 -27.46
N ALA A 238 -4.68 21.02 -28.62
CA ALA A 238 -3.29 20.88 -29.07
C ALA A 238 -2.32 21.66 -28.19
N ILE A 239 -2.70 22.85 -27.70
CA ILE A 239 -1.89 23.62 -26.74
C ILE A 239 -1.74 22.84 -25.43
N GLU A 240 -2.84 22.30 -24.89
CA GLU A 240 -2.83 21.53 -23.65
C GLU A 240 -2.08 20.19 -23.78
N ILE A 241 -2.24 19.47 -24.89
CA ILE A 241 -1.49 18.24 -25.18
C ILE A 241 0.00 18.55 -25.33
N ASN A 242 0.36 19.65 -26.00
CA ASN A 242 1.76 20.07 -26.11
C ASN A 242 2.34 20.50 -24.75
N SER A 243 1.54 21.17 -23.91
CA SER A 243 1.90 21.51 -22.52
C SER A 243 2.18 20.24 -21.71
N LEU A 244 1.26 19.28 -21.75
CA LEU A 244 1.39 17.99 -21.09
C LEU A 244 2.63 17.24 -21.59
N HIS A 245 2.83 17.16 -22.90
CA HIS A 245 4.01 16.53 -23.51
C HIS A 245 5.32 17.19 -23.05
N LYS A 246 5.33 18.52 -22.97
CA LYS A 246 6.47 19.29 -22.45
C LYS A 246 6.73 18.97 -20.98
N GLU A 247 5.68 18.85 -20.16
CA GLU A 247 5.83 18.47 -18.76
C GLU A 247 6.32 17.03 -18.59
N PHE A 248 5.79 16.06 -19.35
CA PHE A 248 6.34 14.69 -19.36
C PHE A 248 7.81 14.69 -19.81
N LYS A 249 8.18 15.51 -20.80
CA LYS A 249 9.57 15.70 -21.22
C LYS A 249 10.44 16.31 -20.13
N ASN A 250 9.90 17.23 -19.34
CA ASN A 250 10.65 17.96 -18.32
C ASN A 250 10.81 17.19 -17.02
N ARG A 251 9.77 16.52 -16.56
CA ARG A 251 9.75 15.86 -15.25
C ARG A 251 10.52 14.55 -15.31
N PHE A 252 10.21 13.68 -16.28
CA PHE A 252 10.82 12.35 -16.43
C PHE A 252 12.24 12.38 -17.04
N LYS A 253 13.02 13.44 -16.80
CA LYS A 253 14.40 13.56 -17.32
C LYS A 253 15.34 12.58 -16.61
N ASP A 254 15.10 12.34 -15.33
CA ASP A 254 15.79 11.37 -14.48
C ASP A 254 15.68 9.95 -15.05
N LEU A 255 14.46 9.49 -15.39
CA LEU A 255 14.26 8.18 -16.01
C LEU A 255 14.91 8.10 -17.39
N ARG A 256 14.76 9.14 -18.22
CA ARG A 256 15.40 9.17 -19.56
C ARG A 256 16.92 9.13 -19.46
N SER A 257 17.50 9.75 -18.44
CA SER A 257 18.95 9.73 -18.24
C SER A 257 19.50 8.35 -17.90
N ASN A 258 18.64 7.43 -17.44
CA ASN A 258 18.98 6.05 -17.10
C ASN A 258 18.35 5.03 -18.06
N ILE A 259 17.77 5.47 -19.20
CA ILE A 259 16.99 4.60 -20.09
C ILE A 259 17.80 3.41 -20.60
N VAL A 260 19.09 3.61 -20.87
CA VAL A 260 20.00 2.54 -21.33
C VAL A 260 20.17 1.49 -20.23
N ASN A 261 20.36 1.90 -18.98
CA ASN A 261 20.48 0.97 -17.84
C ASN A 261 19.23 0.11 -17.69
N TYR A 262 18.04 0.72 -17.82
CA TYR A 262 16.77 0.02 -17.78
C TYR A 262 16.58 -0.91 -18.98
N ALA A 263 17.01 -0.50 -20.17
CA ALA A 263 16.88 -1.30 -21.37
C ALA A 263 17.76 -2.56 -21.32
N ILE A 264 18.98 -2.46 -20.78
CA ILE A 264 19.87 -3.63 -20.59
C ILE A 264 19.19 -4.71 -19.75
N PHE A 265 18.44 -4.28 -18.74
CA PHE A 265 17.70 -5.19 -17.85
C PHE A 265 16.35 -5.64 -18.41
N SER A 266 15.59 -4.77 -19.08
CA SER A 266 14.21 -5.10 -19.48
C SER A 266 14.11 -5.70 -20.89
N ASN A 267 15.06 -5.40 -21.78
CA ASN A 267 15.04 -5.87 -23.16
C ASN A 267 16.48 -6.07 -23.71
N PRO A 268 17.30 -6.93 -23.07
CA PRO A 268 18.67 -7.14 -23.49
C PRO A 268 18.80 -7.65 -24.92
N PHE A 269 17.85 -8.43 -25.45
CA PHE A 269 17.93 -9.05 -26.77
C PHE A 269 17.63 -8.12 -27.95
N SER A 270 17.13 -6.90 -27.69
CA SER A 270 16.81 -5.91 -28.74
C SER A 270 17.75 -4.71 -28.75
N LEU A 271 18.79 -4.71 -27.92
CA LEU A 271 19.74 -3.62 -27.80
C LEU A 271 20.90 -3.75 -28.78
N GLU A 272 21.38 -2.62 -29.28
CA GLU A 272 22.63 -2.54 -30.02
C GLU A 272 23.81 -2.46 -29.03
N PRO A 273 24.71 -3.46 -28.97
CA PRO A 273 25.78 -3.50 -27.97
C PRO A 273 26.75 -2.30 -28.03
N ILE A 274 26.90 -1.67 -29.20
CA ILE A 274 27.83 -0.55 -29.40
C ILE A 274 27.47 0.70 -28.60
N GLU A 275 26.21 0.85 -28.19
CA GLU A 275 25.72 2.01 -27.43
C GLU A 275 25.89 1.83 -25.90
N LEU A 276 26.43 0.69 -25.46
CA LEU A 276 26.46 0.30 -24.05
C LEU A 276 27.84 0.53 -23.41
N PRO A 277 27.94 0.55 -22.07
CA PRO A 277 29.23 0.58 -21.38
C PRO A 277 30.15 -0.58 -21.80
N GLU A 278 31.43 -0.30 -22.07
CA GLU A 278 32.41 -1.26 -22.62
C GLU A 278 32.46 -2.59 -21.86
N HIS A 279 32.40 -2.54 -20.52
CA HIS A 279 32.45 -3.71 -19.65
C HIS A 279 31.23 -4.65 -19.75
N LEU A 280 30.14 -4.23 -20.41
CA LEU A 280 28.94 -5.04 -20.63
C LEU A 280 28.81 -5.54 -22.07
N GLN A 281 29.54 -4.96 -23.03
CA GLN A 281 29.30 -5.20 -24.46
C GLN A 281 29.52 -6.66 -24.85
N LEU A 282 30.66 -7.26 -24.45
CA LEU A 282 31.00 -8.64 -24.80
C LEU A 282 30.02 -9.65 -24.17
N GLU A 283 29.75 -9.51 -22.88
CA GLU A 283 28.78 -10.37 -22.18
C GLU A 283 27.39 -10.29 -22.81
N LEU A 284 26.96 -9.08 -23.24
CA LEU A 284 25.68 -8.92 -23.92
C LEU A 284 25.67 -9.59 -25.29
N VAL A 285 26.72 -9.42 -26.11
CA VAL A 285 26.84 -10.08 -27.42
C VAL A 285 26.75 -11.59 -27.25
N ASP A 286 27.52 -12.16 -26.31
CA ASP A 286 27.54 -13.60 -26.05
C ASP A 286 26.15 -14.10 -25.62
N MET A 287 25.46 -13.36 -24.75
CA MET A 287 24.09 -13.68 -24.36
C MET A 287 23.11 -13.58 -25.54
N GLN A 288 23.19 -12.53 -26.36
CA GLN A 288 22.32 -12.30 -27.52
C GLN A 288 22.49 -13.36 -28.61
N CYS A 289 23.70 -13.90 -28.78
CA CYS A 289 23.98 -14.97 -29.72
C CYS A 289 23.43 -16.34 -29.26
N ASN A 290 23.12 -16.50 -27.98
CA ASN A 290 22.60 -17.75 -27.42
C ASN A 290 21.08 -17.88 -27.66
N GLN A 291 20.70 -18.77 -28.58
CA GLN A 291 19.29 -19.01 -28.92
C GLN A 291 18.49 -19.64 -27.78
N ASP A 292 19.12 -20.46 -26.93
CA ASP A 292 18.45 -21.08 -25.79
C ASP A 292 18.13 -20.03 -24.73
N LEU A 293 19.06 -19.12 -24.43
CA LEU A 293 18.80 -18.00 -23.52
C LEU A 293 17.72 -17.08 -24.07
N LYS A 294 17.74 -16.79 -25.39
CA LYS A 294 16.68 -16.00 -26.04
C LYS A 294 15.31 -16.67 -25.95
N ALA A 295 15.25 -17.98 -26.17
CA ALA A 295 14.01 -18.74 -26.01
C ALA A 295 13.51 -18.70 -24.56
N LYS A 296 14.41 -18.87 -23.58
CA LYS A 296 14.07 -18.80 -22.15
C LYS A 296 13.60 -17.42 -21.72
N PHE A 297 14.25 -16.36 -22.19
CA PHE A 297 13.83 -14.98 -21.89
C PHE A 297 12.38 -14.70 -22.29
N ASN A 298 11.90 -15.30 -23.38
CA ASN A 298 10.53 -15.15 -23.83
C ASN A 298 9.52 -16.08 -23.13
N ASP A 299 10.00 -17.10 -22.43
CA ASP A 299 9.19 -18.17 -21.82
C ASP A 299 8.96 -17.97 -20.31
N VAL A 300 9.89 -17.29 -19.63
CA VAL A 300 9.84 -17.09 -18.17
C VAL A 300 9.73 -15.62 -17.78
N THR A 301 9.44 -15.36 -16.49
CA THR A 301 9.46 -13.99 -15.97
C THR A 301 10.87 -13.40 -16.02
N LEU A 302 10.97 -12.07 -16.06
CA LEU A 302 12.26 -11.38 -16.12
C LEU A 302 13.19 -11.78 -14.98
N MET A 303 12.66 -11.89 -13.76
CA MET A 303 13.43 -12.29 -12.59
C MET A 303 13.83 -13.76 -12.63
N ASP A 304 12.94 -14.66 -13.07
CA ASP A 304 13.26 -16.07 -13.24
C ASP A 304 14.37 -16.28 -14.29
N PHE A 305 14.35 -15.50 -15.37
CA PHE A 305 15.39 -15.53 -16.39
C PHE A 305 16.78 -15.29 -15.79
N TYR A 306 16.94 -14.15 -15.11
CA TYR A 306 18.22 -13.77 -14.50
C TYR A 306 18.64 -14.67 -13.34
N GLN A 307 17.68 -15.18 -12.57
CA GLN A 307 17.97 -16.04 -11.42
C GLN A 307 18.38 -17.46 -11.84
N LYS A 308 17.70 -18.05 -12.83
CA LYS A 308 17.80 -19.49 -13.12
C LYS A 308 18.65 -19.81 -14.35
N TYR A 309 18.72 -18.91 -15.33
CA TYR A 309 19.31 -19.21 -16.64
C TYR A 309 20.59 -18.43 -16.92
N LEU A 310 20.75 -17.24 -16.34
CA LEU A 310 21.97 -16.46 -16.54
C LEU A 310 23.04 -16.82 -15.50
N SER A 311 24.14 -17.42 -15.97
CA SER A 311 25.22 -17.87 -15.09
C SER A 311 26.07 -16.69 -14.58
N SER A 312 26.33 -16.65 -13.28
CA SER A 312 27.22 -15.65 -12.67
C SER A 312 28.71 -15.88 -13.01
N SER A 313 29.10 -17.07 -13.47
CA SER A 313 30.48 -17.32 -13.93
C SER A 313 30.73 -16.74 -15.32
N ASP A 314 29.71 -16.80 -16.18
CA ASP A 314 29.84 -16.50 -17.59
C ASP A 314 29.47 -15.04 -17.89
N TYR A 315 28.54 -14.49 -17.10
CA TYR A 315 28.01 -13.13 -17.26
C TYR A 315 28.09 -12.30 -15.96
N PRO A 316 29.27 -12.17 -15.32
CA PRO A 316 29.40 -11.52 -14.02
C PRO A 316 29.00 -10.04 -14.02
N ASN A 317 29.31 -9.29 -15.07
CA ASN A 317 28.97 -7.86 -15.13
C ASN A 317 27.48 -7.64 -15.42
N LEU A 318 26.87 -8.43 -16.29
CA LEU A 318 25.43 -8.40 -16.53
C LEU A 318 24.65 -8.81 -15.29
N ILE A 319 25.04 -9.87 -14.59
CA ILE A 319 24.37 -10.27 -13.33
C ILE A 319 24.46 -9.16 -12.30
N LYS A 320 25.62 -8.53 -12.16
CA LYS A 320 25.80 -7.37 -11.28
C LYS A 320 24.84 -6.24 -11.66
N HIS A 321 24.80 -5.85 -12.92
CA HIS A 321 23.90 -4.81 -13.43
C HIS A 321 22.43 -5.16 -13.18
N CYS A 322 22.02 -6.39 -13.49
CA CYS A 322 20.65 -6.85 -13.33
C CYS A 322 20.20 -6.84 -11.87
N LYS A 323 21.07 -7.22 -10.94
CA LYS A 323 20.75 -7.14 -9.50
C LYS A 323 20.51 -5.70 -9.06
N MET A 324 21.35 -4.78 -9.50
CA MET A 324 21.16 -3.35 -9.21
C MET A 324 19.84 -2.82 -9.79
N MET A 325 19.47 -3.22 -11.01
CA MET A 325 18.22 -2.80 -11.63
C MET A 325 16.97 -3.43 -10.98
N ALA A 326 17.07 -4.68 -10.53
CA ALA A 326 15.96 -5.40 -9.90
C ALA A 326 15.55 -4.82 -8.52
N CYS A 327 16.48 -4.18 -7.80
CA CYS A 327 16.21 -3.59 -6.50
C CYS A 327 15.83 -2.11 -6.53
N LEU A 328 15.59 -1.50 -7.70
CA LEU A 328 15.19 -0.09 -7.79
C LEU A 328 13.73 0.12 -7.36
N PHE A 329 13.44 1.30 -6.83
CA PHE A 329 12.08 1.78 -6.68
C PHE A 329 11.68 2.64 -7.88
N GLY A 330 10.42 2.49 -8.32
CA GLY A 330 9.81 3.40 -9.30
C GLY A 330 8.96 4.50 -8.64
N SER A 331 8.55 4.29 -7.38
CA SER A 331 7.68 5.22 -6.65
C SER A 331 7.84 5.06 -5.15
N THR A 332 7.32 6.03 -4.40
CA THR A 332 7.19 6.01 -2.94
C THR A 332 5.87 5.35 -2.48
N TYR A 333 5.25 4.49 -3.32
CA TYR A 333 3.94 3.89 -3.03
C TYR A 333 3.87 3.21 -1.65
N ILE A 334 4.96 2.57 -1.24
CA ILE A 334 5.06 1.86 0.04
C ILE A 334 5.07 2.83 1.22
N CYS A 335 5.65 4.02 1.05
CA CYS A 335 5.55 5.12 2.02
C CYS A 335 4.11 5.65 2.10
N GLU A 336 3.44 5.83 0.96
CA GLU A 336 2.03 6.26 0.93
C GLU A 336 1.09 5.25 1.61
N GLN A 337 1.35 3.94 1.42
CA GLN A 337 0.66 2.86 2.13
C GLN A 337 0.91 2.93 3.64
N LEU A 338 2.17 3.11 4.07
CA LEU A 338 2.52 3.30 5.48
C LEU A 338 1.78 4.50 6.08
N PHE A 339 1.75 5.65 5.40
CA PHE A 339 1.05 6.84 5.88
C PHE A 339 -0.46 6.66 5.96
N SER A 340 -1.04 5.83 5.09
CA SER A 340 -2.44 5.44 5.18
C SER A 340 -2.70 4.62 6.45
N GLN A 341 -1.81 3.68 6.79
CA GLN A 341 -1.87 2.95 8.07
C GLN A 341 -1.64 3.87 9.28
N MET A 342 -0.71 4.82 9.16
CA MET A 342 -0.42 5.80 10.21
C MET A 342 -1.67 6.60 10.58
N LYS A 343 -2.49 7.02 9.61
CA LYS A 343 -3.76 7.73 9.85
C LYS A 343 -4.77 6.90 10.65
N LEU A 344 -4.72 5.57 10.53
CA LEU A 344 -5.55 4.65 11.31
C LEU A 344 -4.99 4.44 12.72
N VAL A 345 -3.67 4.26 12.84
CA VAL A 345 -2.96 4.01 14.10
C VAL A 345 -2.96 5.25 14.99
N LYS A 346 -2.64 6.43 14.43
CA LYS A 346 -2.58 7.73 15.08
C LYS A 346 -3.70 8.62 14.52
N SER A 347 -4.90 8.39 15.03
CA SER A 347 -6.10 9.15 14.66
C SER A 347 -6.33 10.33 15.61
N LYS A 348 -7.33 11.19 15.31
CA LYS A 348 -7.74 12.29 16.19
C LYS A 348 -8.12 11.83 17.61
N CYS A 349 -8.55 10.58 17.77
CA CYS A 349 -8.92 9.99 19.06
C CYS A 349 -7.74 9.26 19.73
N ARG A 350 -6.60 9.11 19.05
CA ARG A 350 -5.40 8.39 19.51
C ARG A 350 -4.13 9.17 19.18
N THR A 351 -4.01 10.39 19.70
CA THR A 351 -2.88 11.31 19.43
C THR A 351 -1.68 11.12 20.35
N VAL A 352 -1.82 10.40 21.48
CA VAL A 352 -0.82 10.32 22.57
C VAL A 352 0.20 9.18 22.36
N LEU A 353 0.42 8.73 21.13
CA LEU A 353 1.44 7.71 20.84
C LEU A 353 2.82 8.36 20.82
N THR A 354 3.78 7.75 21.53
CA THR A 354 5.19 8.14 21.44
C THR A 354 5.75 7.77 20.06
N ASP A 355 6.75 8.50 19.59
CA ASP A 355 7.40 8.26 18.28
C ASP A 355 7.85 6.81 18.13
N ARG A 356 8.49 6.26 19.16
CA ARG A 356 8.93 4.85 19.18
C ARG A 356 7.76 3.89 19.05
N HIS A 357 6.66 4.12 19.77
CA HIS A 357 5.51 3.22 19.71
C HIS A 357 4.78 3.31 18.37
N LEU A 358 4.79 4.49 17.75
CA LEU A 358 4.28 4.68 16.40
C LEU A 358 5.11 3.89 15.39
N GLU A 359 6.43 4.02 15.42
CA GLU A 359 7.35 3.23 14.58
C GLU A 359 7.14 1.73 14.79
N ASP A 360 7.11 1.26 16.04
CA ASP A 360 6.94 -0.16 16.35
C ASP A 360 5.61 -0.72 15.82
N THR A 361 4.54 0.05 15.96
CA THR A 361 3.21 -0.36 15.46
C THR A 361 3.20 -0.43 13.93
N LEU A 362 3.74 0.59 13.27
CA LEU A 362 3.75 0.68 11.82
C LEU A 362 4.65 -0.37 11.18
N ARG A 363 5.82 -0.65 11.78
CA ARG A 363 6.73 -1.71 11.36
C ARG A 363 6.05 -3.07 11.31
N ILE A 364 5.26 -3.41 12.33
CA ILE A 364 4.50 -4.67 12.35
C ILE A 364 3.38 -4.65 11.31
N ALA A 365 2.76 -3.50 11.07
CA ALA A 365 1.64 -3.37 10.15
C ALA A 365 2.05 -3.43 8.67
N THR A 366 3.32 -3.18 8.34
CA THR A 366 3.80 -3.09 6.95
C THR A 366 4.89 -4.11 6.59
N THR A 367 5.24 -5.01 7.49
CA THR A 367 6.28 -6.02 7.22
C THR A 367 5.69 -7.22 6.49
N ASP A 368 6.45 -7.74 5.53
CA ASP A 368 6.18 -9.04 4.90
C ASP A 368 7.07 -10.14 5.49
N MET A 369 7.95 -9.81 6.45
CA MET A 369 8.78 -10.79 7.15
C MET A 369 7.95 -11.65 8.12
N GLU A 370 8.11 -12.97 7.99
CA GLU A 370 7.59 -13.91 8.97
C GLU A 370 8.28 -13.75 10.33
N GLN A 371 7.46 -13.62 11.38
CA GLN A 371 7.92 -13.42 12.76
C GLN A 371 8.09 -14.76 13.47
N ASN A 372 9.19 -14.96 14.20
CA ASN A 372 9.38 -16.17 14.99
C ASN A 372 8.67 -16.07 16.35
N ILE A 373 7.34 -16.19 16.32
CA ILE A 373 6.48 -16.06 17.50
C ILE A 373 6.92 -17.01 18.62
N ASP A 374 7.31 -18.23 18.29
CA ASP A 374 7.76 -19.21 19.27
C ASP A 374 9.04 -18.76 19.99
N HIS A 375 10.02 -18.22 19.25
CA HIS A 375 11.23 -17.67 19.85
C HIS A 375 10.92 -16.50 20.79
N ILE A 376 10.02 -15.61 20.40
CA ILE A 376 9.61 -14.44 21.20
C ILE A 376 8.91 -14.89 22.49
N VAL A 377 8.06 -15.92 22.42
CA VAL A 377 7.24 -16.38 23.55
C VAL A 377 8.01 -17.28 24.52
N ARG A 378 9.04 -18.04 24.07
CA ARG A 378 9.85 -18.94 24.91
C ARG A 378 10.37 -18.35 26.23
N PRO A 379 11.03 -17.17 26.27
CA PRO A 379 11.49 -16.57 27.52
C PRO A 379 10.33 -16.09 28.42
N MET A 380 9.17 -15.80 27.82
CA MET A 380 7.97 -15.38 28.56
C MET A 380 7.30 -16.54 29.30
N ARG A 381 7.50 -17.78 28.83
CA ARG A 381 6.98 -19.00 29.47
C ARG A 381 7.73 -19.38 30.76
N HIS A 382 8.96 -18.91 30.94
CA HIS A 382 9.80 -19.25 32.10
C HIS A 382 9.67 -18.24 33.26
N GLN A 383 8.94 -17.14 33.10
CA GLN A 383 8.64 -16.16 34.15
C GLN A 383 7.33 -16.49 34.90
N SER A 384 7.09 -17.76 35.22
CA SER A 384 6.02 -18.16 36.12
C SER A 384 6.57 -18.32 37.54
N SER A 385 6.66 -17.22 38.29
CA SER A 385 6.74 -17.29 39.75
C SER A 385 6.02 -16.11 40.42
N SER A 386 5.14 -16.47 41.34
CA SER A 386 4.36 -15.66 42.29
C SER A 386 3.42 -14.58 41.72
N MET A 387 2.35 -15.00 41.07
CA MET A 387 0.97 -14.52 41.34
C MET A 387 0.01 -15.33 40.45
N SER A 388 -1.14 -15.67 41.02
CA SER A 388 -2.21 -16.50 40.47
C SER A 388 -2.81 -15.98 39.16
N ASN A 389 -2.08 -16.03 38.06
CA ASN A 389 -2.57 -15.73 36.72
C ASN A 389 -2.73 -17.04 35.94
N GLN A 390 -3.86 -17.72 36.15
CA GLN A 390 -4.33 -18.75 35.23
C GLN A 390 -4.82 -18.04 33.96
N CYS A 391 -4.18 -18.31 32.82
CA CYS A 391 -4.63 -17.82 31.52
C CYS A 391 -5.50 -18.88 30.85
N TRP A 392 -6.67 -18.46 30.38
CA TRP A 392 -7.56 -19.28 29.58
C TRP A 392 -7.37 -18.93 28.10
N LEU A 393 -7.23 -19.95 27.26
CA LEU A 393 -7.22 -19.82 25.82
C LEU A 393 -8.64 -20.08 25.32
N TYR A 394 -9.20 -19.15 24.54
CA TYR A 394 -10.52 -19.30 23.94
C TYR A 394 -10.37 -19.42 22.44
N LYS A 395 -10.93 -20.48 21.88
CA LYS A 395 -11.03 -20.69 20.43
C LYS A 395 -12.50 -20.66 20.01
N PHE A 396 -12.80 -19.75 19.08
CA PHE A 396 -14.14 -19.60 18.52
C PHE A 396 -14.15 -20.14 17.10
N TYR A 397 -15.16 -20.97 16.82
CA TYR A 397 -15.48 -21.45 15.49
C TYR A 397 -16.88 -20.95 15.15
N ALA A 398 -17.01 -20.30 14.00
CA ALA A 398 -18.30 -19.86 13.47
C ALA A 398 -18.47 -20.50 12.10
N ASP A 399 -19.52 -21.31 11.94
CA ASP A 399 -19.93 -21.93 10.69
C ASP A 399 -21.32 -21.40 10.32
N ASP A 400 -21.45 -20.79 9.13
CA ASP A 400 -22.71 -20.33 8.58
C ASP A 400 -23.13 -21.28 7.47
N ARG A 401 -24.13 -22.12 7.75
CA ARG A 401 -24.75 -23.00 6.75
C ARG A 401 -26.23 -22.66 6.66
N ASN A 402 -26.67 -22.24 5.47
CA ASN A 402 -28.08 -21.98 5.17
C ASN A 402 -28.77 -20.96 6.10
N GLY A 403 -28.07 -19.94 6.62
CA GLY A 403 -28.66 -18.92 7.48
C GLY A 403 -28.79 -19.33 8.95
N GLU A 404 -28.18 -20.45 9.35
CA GLU A 404 -27.98 -20.80 10.75
C GLU A 404 -26.50 -20.65 11.10
N LEU A 405 -26.22 -19.69 11.99
CA LEU A 405 -24.88 -19.49 12.52
C LEU A 405 -24.67 -20.42 13.71
N THR A 406 -23.78 -21.38 13.54
CA THR A 406 -23.33 -22.26 14.63
C THR A 406 -22.03 -21.73 15.20
N ILE A 407 -22.03 -21.41 16.50
CA ILE A 407 -20.83 -20.96 17.21
C ILE A 407 -20.37 -22.07 18.16
N GLN A 408 -19.17 -22.59 17.92
CA GLN A 408 -18.50 -23.55 18.78
C GLN A 408 -17.37 -22.86 19.55
N ILE A 409 -17.32 -23.08 20.86
CA ILE A 409 -16.31 -22.49 21.73
C ILE A 409 -15.52 -23.61 22.41
N VAL A 410 -14.20 -23.57 22.26
CA VAL A 410 -13.26 -24.48 22.93
C VAL A 410 -12.43 -23.66 23.91
N ILE A 411 -12.41 -24.10 25.17
CA ILE A 411 -11.65 -23.46 26.24
C ILE A 411 -10.56 -24.42 26.72
N SER A 412 -9.31 -23.96 26.71
CA SER A 412 -8.18 -24.69 27.30
C SER A 412 -7.44 -23.84 28.35
N GLY A 413 -7.20 -24.42 29.53
CA GLY A 413 -6.52 -23.77 30.65
C GLY A 413 -5.13 -24.34 30.88
N THR A 414 -4.19 -23.52 31.38
CA THR A 414 -2.85 -23.99 31.73
C THR A 414 -2.77 -24.41 33.21
N GLY A 415 -2.86 -25.72 33.49
CA GLY A 415 -2.68 -26.32 34.82
C GLY A 415 -2.95 -27.83 34.82
N SER A 416 -2.31 -28.61 35.70
CA SER A 416 -2.26 -30.08 35.67
C SER A 416 -3.59 -30.83 35.94
N ASN A 417 -4.70 -30.13 36.16
CA ASN A 417 -6.01 -30.72 36.52
C ASN A 417 -7.21 -30.25 35.65
N PHE A 418 -6.99 -29.59 34.51
CA PHE A 418 -8.10 -29.11 33.67
C PHE A 418 -8.28 -29.93 32.39
N ALA A 419 -9.47 -30.53 32.23
CA ALA A 419 -9.90 -31.17 30.99
C ALA A 419 -10.55 -30.15 30.05
N GLU A 420 -10.33 -30.30 28.75
CA GLU A 420 -10.90 -29.49 27.67
C GLU A 420 -12.44 -29.47 27.79
N MET A 421 -13.05 -28.28 27.79
CA MET A 421 -14.50 -28.10 27.82
C MET A 421 -14.97 -27.46 26.52
N THR A 422 -15.95 -28.08 25.88
CA THR A 422 -16.55 -27.61 24.63
C THR A 422 -18.00 -27.25 24.86
N SER A 423 -18.40 -26.06 24.40
CA SER A 423 -19.80 -25.63 24.36
C SER A 423 -20.18 -25.26 22.93
N SER A 424 -21.36 -25.68 22.49
CA SER A 424 -21.92 -25.37 21.17
C SER A 424 -23.32 -24.80 21.29
N GLY A 425 -23.61 -23.76 20.52
CA GLY A 425 -24.96 -23.19 20.37
C GLY A 425 -25.29 -22.96 18.90
N VAL A 426 -26.53 -23.30 18.53
CA VAL A 426 -27.07 -23.05 17.18
C VAL A 426 -28.03 -21.87 17.28
N TYR A 427 -27.82 -20.84 16.46
CA TYR A 427 -28.65 -19.63 16.45
C TYR A 427 -29.12 -19.33 15.02
N ASN A 428 -30.44 -19.23 14.86
CA ASN A 428 -31.07 -18.83 13.60
C ASN A 428 -30.86 -17.33 13.37
N LEU A 429 -30.13 -16.95 12.31
CA LEU A 429 -29.83 -15.55 11.99
C LEU A 429 -30.09 -15.29 10.51
N LEU A 430 -30.99 -14.36 10.19
CA LEU A 430 -31.36 -13.99 8.82
C LEU A 430 -30.18 -13.37 8.06
N SER A 431 -29.76 -14.00 6.95
CA SER A 431 -28.60 -13.69 6.08
C SER A 431 -28.14 -12.21 6.03
N GLY A 432 -26.81 -11.99 6.12
CA GLY A 432 -26.16 -10.69 5.80
C GLY A 432 -25.38 -10.03 6.94
N TYR A 433 -24.48 -10.74 7.63
CA TYR A 433 -23.74 -10.19 8.78
C TYR A 433 -22.24 -9.98 8.50
N GLU A 434 -21.69 -8.91 9.09
CA GLU A 434 -20.27 -8.64 9.27
C GLU A 434 -19.90 -8.86 10.76
N VAL A 435 -18.85 -9.63 11.01
CA VAL A 435 -18.39 -9.92 12.38
C VAL A 435 -17.38 -8.85 12.80
N PHE A 436 -17.60 -8.20 13.94
CA PHE A 436 -16.70 -7.15 14.46
C PHE A 436 -16.28 -7.43 15.91
N TYR A 437 -14.98 -7.27 16.16
CA TYR A 437 -14.36 -7.46 17.46
C TYR A 437 -14.18 -6.11 18.15
N THR A 438 -14.54 -5.98 19.43
CA THR A 438 -14.24 -4.79 20.23
C THR A 438 -13.32 -5.10 21.40
N ASP A 439 -12.41 -4.15 21.61
CA ASP A 439 -11.47 -3.89 22.71
C ASP A 439 -10.21 -4.75 22.84
N THR A 440 -9.86 -5.59 21.87
CA THR A 440 -8.47 -6.12 21.69
C THR A 440 -8.17 -6.62 20.26
N THR A 441 -7.73 -5.71 19.39
CA THR A 441 -6.88 -5.86 18.17
C THR A 441 -7.37 -6.59 16.89
N LEU A 442 -6.98 -5.96 15.76
CA LEU A 442 -6.81 -6.37 14.35
C LEU A 442 -8.03 -6.66 13.45
N ILE A 443 -7.96 -6.07 12.24
CA ILE A 443 -8.90 -6.17 11.13
C ILE A 443 -8.24 -7.05 10.06
N CYS A 444 -8.96 -8.07 9.56
CA CYS A 444 -8.66 -8.71 8.28
C CYS A 444 -9.93 -8.72 7.44
N THR A 445 -9.80 -8.39 6.16
CA THR A 445 -10.85 -8.46 5.13
C THR A 445 -10.40 -9.43 4.06
N THR A 446 -11.22 -10.42 3.71
CA THR A 446 -11.03 -11.18 2.47
C THR A 446 -12.29 -11.16 1.64
N SER A 447 -12.15 -10.73 0.39
CA SER A 447 -13.14 -10.82 -0.66
C SER A 447 -12.98 -12.14 -1.42
N ASP A 448 -13.50 -13.27 -0.91
CA ASP A 448 -13.97 -14.34 -1.80
C ASP A 448 -14.79 -15.45 -1.11
N THR A 449 -15.68 -16.06 -1.88
CA THR A 449 -16.90 -16.77 -1.45
C THR A 449 -16.79 -18.29 -1.40
N THR A 450 -15.77 -18.86 -0.75
CA THR A 450 -15.74 -20.32 -0.50
C THR A 450 -15.26 -20.66 0.92
N VAL A 451 -16.25 -20.97 1.78
CA VAL A 451 -16.18 -21.57 3.13
C VAL A 451 -15.11 -21.00 4.06
N PRO A 452 -15.45 -20.01 4.90
CA PRO A 452 -14.49 -19.51 5.85
C PRO A 452 -14.53 -20.34 7.14
N GLN A 453 -13.56 -21.23 7.32
CA GLN A 453 -13.22 -21.74 8.66
C GLN A 453 -12.45 -20.66 9.41
N TRP A 454 -13.16 -19.89 10.24
CA TRP A 454 -12.53 -18.93 11.13
C TRP A 454 -11.99 -19.66 12.37
N SER A 455 -10.70 -19.51 12.65
CA SER A 455 -10.12 -19.95 13.92
C SER A 455 -9.38 -18.80 14.58
N TYR A 456 -10.01 -18.19 15.58
CA TYR A 456 -9.39 -17.18 16.44
C TYR A 456 -8.81 -17.85 17.70
N VAL A 457 -7.58 -17.49 18.07
CA VAL A 457 -6.96 -17.86 19.34
C VAL A 457 -6.75 -16.57 20.14
N GLY A 458 -7.70 -16.26 21.03
CA GLY A 458 -7.62 -15.11 21.91
C GLY A 458 -7.19 -15.51 23.32
N ILE A 459 -6.29 -14.71 23.90
CA ILE A 459 -6.03 -14.72 25.35
C ILE A 459 -6.56 -13.38 25.88
N PRO A 460 -7.79 -13.34 26.41
CA PRO A 460 -8.27 -12.15 27.09
C PRO A 460 -7.46 -11.92 28.37
N SER A 461 -7.27 -10.66 28.74
CA SER A 461 -6.81 -10.32 30.07
C SER A 461 -7.95 -10.54 31.07
N GLY A 462 -7.95 -11.68 31.75
CA GLY A 462 -8.91 -12.03 32.80
C GLY A 462 -9.85 -13.17 32.42
N ASN A 463 -10.79 -13.48 33.31
CA ASN A 463 -11.74 -14.58 33.21
C ASN A 463 -12.84 -14.44 32.14
N ASN A 464 -12.82 -13.35 31.35
CA ASN A 464 -13.94 -12.98 30.48
C ASN A 464 -13.49 -12.77 29.03
N ALA A 465 -14.30 -13.18 28.07
CA ALA A 465 -14.09 -12.96 26.63
C ALA A 465 -15.40 -12.49 25.98
N SER A 466 -15.36 -11.70 24.89
CA SER A 466 -16.57 -11.34 24.15
C SER A 466 -16.39 -11.29 22.64
N LEU A 467 -17.43 -11.69 21.90
CA LEU A 467 -17.53 -11.67 20.45
C LEU A 467 -18.73 -10.81 20.01
N GLY A 468 -18.53 -9.90 19.06
CA GLY A 468 -19.59 -9.06 18.48
C GLY A 468 -19.93 -9.46 17.04
N ILE A 469 -21.22 -9.44 16.69
CA ILE A 469 -21.71 -9.68 15.33
C ILE A 469 -22.68 -8.55 14.94
N TRP A 470 -22.56 -8.00 13.74
CA TRP A 470 -23.34 -6.87 13.25
C TRP A 470 -23.96 -7.20 11.88
N ASN A 471 -25.20 -6.78 11.62
CA ASN A 471 -25.80 -6.85 10.29
C ASN A 471 -25.86 -5.47 9.63
N SER A 472 -25.20 -5.28 8.49
CA SER A 472 -25.17 -3.98 7.80
C SER A 472 -26.54 -3.59 7.24
N ASP A 473 -27.36 -4.57 6.87
CA ASP A 473 -28.65 -4.33 6.19
C ASP A 473 -29.80 -4.08 7.18
N THR A 474 -29.76 -4.69 8.37
CA THR A 474 -30.83 -4.60 9.38
C THR A 474 -30.45 -3.81 10.63
N GLY A 475 -29.18 -3.47 10.82
CA GLY A 475 -28.68 -2.74 12.00
C GLY A 475 -28.71 -3.55 13.31
N ILE A 476 -28.97 -4.85 13.25
CA ILE A 476 -29.06 -5.72 14.42
C ILE A 476 -27.66 -6.07 14.93
N ARG A 477 -27.43 -5.83 16.22
CA ARG A 477 -26.20 -6.16 16.95
C ARG A 477 -26.43 -7.35 17.87
N ALA A 478 -25.61 -8.39 17.72
CA ALA A 478 -25.48 -9.50 18.67
C ALA A 478 -24.14 -9.40 19.42
N THR A 479 -24.14 -9.61 20.73
CA THR A 479 -22.90 -9.67 21.52
C THR A 479 -22.93 -10.89 22.41
N TYR A 480 -21.90 -11.71 22.30
CA TYR A 480 -21.69 -12.92 23.08
C TYR A 480 -20.61 -12.61 24.11
N ALA A 481 -20.97 -12.66 25.40
CA ALA A 481 -20.01 -12.54 26.49
C ALA A 481 -19.87 -13.88 27.21
N ILE A 482 -18.63 -14.27 27.49
CA ILE A 482 -18.27 -15.47 28.25
C ILE A 482 -17.58 -15.03 29.54
N THR A 483 -18.02 -15.62 30.64
CA THR A 483 -17.41 -15.45 31.96
C THR A 483 -17.07 -16.85 32.50
N ALA A 484 -15.79 -17.10 32.80
CA ALA A 484 -15.33 -18.35 33.43
C ALA A 484 -14.95 -18.09 34.89
N SER A 485 -15.57 -18.77 35.85
CA SER A 485 -15.22 -18.61 37.27
C SER A 485 -14.04 -19.50 37.65
N VAL A 486 -13.07 -18.97 38.41
CA VAL A 486 -11.93 -19.74 38.95
C VAL A 486 -12.37 -20.79 39.97
N PHE A 487 -13.53 -20.56 40.62
CA PHE A 487 -13.99 -21.35 41.76
C PHE A 487 -15.11 -22.34 41.41
N ASP A 488 -15.74 -22.22 40.23
CA ASP A 488 -16.79 -23.12 39.75
C ASP A 488 -16.66 -23.21 38.21
N PRO A 489 -16.31 -24.38 37.62
CA PRO A 489 -16.11 -24.54 36.19
C PRO A 489 -17.46 -24.51 35.45
N SER A 490 -18.07 -23.34 35.43
CA SER A 490 -19.29 -23.03 34.68
C SER A 490 -18.99 -21.97 33.63
N ILE A 491 -19.53 -22.18 32.43
CA ILE A 491 -19.45 -21.27 31.29
C ILE A 491 -20.80 -20.60 31.18
N THR A 492 -20.84 -19.28 31.39
CA THR A 492 -22.06 -18.49 31.14
C THR A 492 -21.89 -17.69 29.85
N THR A 493 -22.78 -17.94 28.90
CA THR A 493 -22.90 -17.19 27.64
C THR A 493 -24.09 -16.25 27.73
N VAL A 494 -23.86 -14.96 27.55
CA VAL A 494 -24.92 -13.95 27.46
C VAL A 494 -24.99 -13.45 26.03
N VAL A 495 -26.19 -13.52 25.43
CA VAL A 495 -26.51 -13.05 24.09
C VAL A 495 -27.46 -11.87 24.20
N LYS A 496 -27.07 -10.71 23.68
CA LYS A 496 -27.99 -9.57 23.53
C LYS A 496 -28.32 -9.35 22.07
N GLN A 497 -29.60 -9.39 21.70
CA GLN A 497 -30.07 -9.17 20.34
C GLN A 497 -31.32 -8.26 20.36
N GLY A 498 -31.26 -7.12 19.67
CA GLY A 498 -32.43 -6.25 19.48
C GLY A 498 -33.13 -5.79 20.76
N GLY A 499 -32.39 -5.61 21.87
CA GLY A 499 -32.91 -5.22 23.18
C GLY A 499 -33.26 -6.39 24.12
N ASN A 500 -33.35 -7.62 23.61
CA ASN A 500 -33.57 -8.82 24.42
C ASN A 500 -32.24 -9.43 24.87
N THR A 501 -32.20 -9.95 26.09
CA THR A 501 -31.03 -10.63 26.67
C THR A 501 -31.38 -12.09 26.96
N HIS A 502 -30.62 -13.01 26.38
CA HIS A 502 -30.71 -14.45 26.63
C HIS A 502 -29.43 -14.92 27.31
N THR A 503 -29.55 -15.65 28.42
CA THR A 503 -28.41 -16.15 29.20
C THR A 503 -28.46 -17.66 29.26
N HIS A 504 -27.39 -18.32 28.85
CA HIS A 504 -27.21 -19.76 28.95
C HIS A 504 -25.99 -20.06 29.83
N THR A 505 -26.19 -20.83 30.89
CA THR A 505 -25.10 -21.27 31.78
C THR A 505 -24.95 -22.77 31.68
N LEU A 506 -23.79 -23.23 31.23
CA LEU A 506 -23.38 -24.63 31.25
C LEU A 506 -22.49 -24.85 32.48
N ARG A 507 -22.86 -25.82 33.31
CA ARG A 507 -22.05 -26.27 34.44
C ARG A 507 -21.45 -27.62 34.09
N LYS A 508 -20.26 -27.91 34.62
CA LYS A 508 -19.62 -29.22 34.46
C LYS A 508 -20.40 -30.31 35.20
#